data_AF-A0AAD1YK05-F1
#
_entry.id   AF-A0AAD1YK05-F1
#
_cell.length_a   1.000
_cell.length_b   1.000
_cell.length_c   1.000
_cell.angle_alpha   90.00
_cell.angle_beta   90.00
_cell.angle_gamma   90.00
#
_symmetry.space_group_name_H-M   'P 1'
#
loop_
_entity.id
_entity.type
_entity.pdbx_description
1 polymer ?
#
loop_
_entity_poly.entity_id
_entity_poly.type
_entity_poly.pdbx_seq_one_letter_code
_entity_poly.pdbx_strand_id
1 'polypeptide(L)'
;MTEIFSIIKRKDERNKILISGIIIFIISLISELISLRISNMLMIRPEKALFPVLGLYLGPSGALGVAIGSLIIDVSICKYSLSIAMVNFCLNFFYSYAPYKLWYTFNIKDKCEIPNLNNIRSII
;
A
#
# COMPACT_ATOMS: atom_id res chain seq x y z
N MET A 1 2.60 -16.85 -5.57
CA MET A 1 2.31 -16.98 -4.12
C MET A 1 3.55 -17.36 -3.32
N THR A 2 4.49 -18.12 -3.87
CA THR A 2 5.79 -18.48 -3.24
C THR A 2 6.67 -17.27 -2.87
N GLU A 3 6.58 -16.16 -3.61
CA GLU A 3 7.31 -14.92 -3.30
C GLU A 3 6.84 -14.21 -2.02
N ILE A 4 5.54 -14.26 -1.71
CA ILE A 4 4.99 -13.60 -0.51
C ILE A 4 5.52 -14.29 0.77
N PHE A 5 5.71 -15.61 0.70
CA PHE A 5 6.20 -16.41 1.83
C PHE A 5 7.73 -16.32 2.02
N SER A 6 8.51 -16.11 0.95
CA SER A 6 9.97 -15.91 1.08
C SER A 6 10.32 -14.54 1.67
N ILE A 7 9.46 -13.54 1.45
CA ILE A 7 9.58 -12.18 1.95
C ILE A 7 9.51 -12.09 3.48
N ILE A 8 8.60 -12.82 4.13
CA ILE A 8 8.43 -12.79 5.59
C ILE A 8 9.66 -13.31 6.35
N LYS A 9 10.51 -14.10 5.70
CA LYS A 9 11.65 -14.78 6.32
C LYS A 9 12.91 -13.90 6.43
N ARG A 10 12.99 -12.78 5.69
CA ARG A 10 14.19 -11.94 5.62
C ARG A 10 14.06 -10.69 6.49
N LYS A 11 15.08 -10.41 7.33
CA LYS A 11 15.06 -9.29 8.30
C LYS A 11 14.90 -7.92 7.61
N ASP A 12 15.48 -7.74 6.43
CA ASP A 12 15.42 -6.49 5.67
C ASP A 12 14.01 -6.19 5.15
N GLU A 13 13.25 -7.23 4.81
CA GLU A 13 11.87 -7.09 4.34
C GLU A 13 10.92 -6.73 5.48
N ARG A 14 11.17 -7.23 6.70
CA ARG A 14 10.40 -6.83 7.90
C ARG A 14 10.54 -5.33 8.20
N ASN A 15 11.73 -4.77 8.01
CA ASN A 15 11.95 -3.34 8.20
C ASN A 15 11.16 -2.53 7.17
N LYS A 16 11.07 -2.99 5.91
CA LYS A 16 10.25 -2.34 4.87
C LYS A 16 8.76 -2.39 5.20
N ILE A 17 8.25 -3.49 5.74
CA ILE A 17 6.86 -3.61 6.22
C ILE A 17 6.59 -2.59 7.32
N LEU A 18 7.48 -2.50 8.31
CA LEU A 18 7.36 -1.54 9.42
C LEU A 18 7.39 -0.09 8.93
N ILE A 19 8.36 0.26 8.09
CA ILE A 19 8.51 1.62 7.57
C ILE A 19 7.30 2.03 6.72
N SER A 20 6.86 1.18 5.78
CA SER A 20 5.67 1.46 4.96
C SER A 20 4.40 1.58 5.79
N GLY A 21 4.24 0.73 6.81
CA GLY A 21 3.13 0.80 7.74
C GLY A 21 3.11 2.11 8.54
N ILE A 22 4.27 2.53 9.08
CA ILE A 22 4.40 3.80 9.83
C ILE A 22 4.12 5.00 8.91
N ILE A 23 4.67 5.00 7.69
CA ILE A 23 4.47 6.08 6.72
C ILE A 23 2.98 6.22 6.40
N ILE A 24 2.30 5.12 6.05
CA ILE A 24 0.87 5.16 5.76
C ILE A 24 0.06 5.53 6.99
N PHE A 25 0.45 5.08 8.18
CA PHE A 25 -0.22 5.46 9.41
C PHE A 25 -0.17 6.97 9.66
N ILE A 26 1.01 7.58 9.57
CA ILE A 26 1.20 9.03 9.74
C ILE A 26 0.43 9.81 8.68
N ILE A 27 0.54 9.40 7.41
CA ILE A 27 -0.17 10.07 6.31
C ILE A 27 -1.68 9.91 6.46
N SER A 28 -2.17 8.74 6.88
CA SER A 28 -3.59 8.51 7.11
C SER A 28 -4.13 9.34 8.27
N LEU A 29 -3.33 9.54 9.34
CA LEU A 29 -3.69 10.43 10.44
C LEU A 29 -3.86 11.88 9.97
N ILE A 30 -2.90 12.37 9.19
CA ILE A 30 -2.94 13.72 8.62
C ILE A 30 -4.10 13.85 7.63
N SER A 31 -4.31 12.82 6.81
CA SER A 31 -5.41 12.74 5.86
C SER A 31 -6.76 12.85 6.56
N GLU A 32 -6.98 12.12 7.66
CA GLU A 32 -8.24 12.19 8.42
C GLU A 32 -8.53 13.59 8.98
N LEU A 33 -7.50 14.38 9.32
CA LEU A 33 -7.68 15.78 9.75
C LEU A 33 -8.15 16.69 8.60
N ILE A 34 -7.79 16.35 7.36
CA ILE A 34 -8.07 17.15 6.15
C ILE A 34 -9.29 16.60 5.39
N SER A 35 -9.65 15.33 5.63
CA SER A 35 -10.69 14.58 4.93
C SER A 35 -12.01 15.32 4.93
N LEU A 36 -12.40 15.80 3.76
CA LEU A 36 -13.72 16.38 3.51
C LEU A 36 -14.75 15.26 3.51
N ARG A 37 -15.58 15.20 4.55
CA ARG A 37 -16.78 14.33 4.58
C ARG A 37 -17.83 14.91 3.64
N ILE A 38 -17.82 14.48 2.38
CA ILE A 38 -18.76 14.94 1.35
C ILE A 38 -20.17 14.40 1.61
N SER A 39 -20.27 13.21 2.20
CA SER A 39 -21.53 12.64 2.69
C SER A 39 -21.25 11.66 3.83
N ASN A 40 -22.27 11.32 4.62
CA ASN A 40 -22.17 10.38 5.76
C ASN A 40 -21.63 8.99 5.35
N MET A 41 -21.64 8.66 4.04
CA MET A 41 -21.09 7.42 3.48
C MET A 41 -19.93 7.60 2.48
N LEU A 42 -19.70 8.80 1.94
CA LEU A 42 -18.66 9.03 0.93
C LEU A 42 -17.56 9.92 1.50
N MET A 43 -16.51 9.29 2.01
CA MET A 43 -15.28 9.93 2.46
C MET A 43 -14.20 9.70 1.41
N ILE A 44 -13.70 10.77 0.79
CA ILE A 44 -12.55 10.68 -0.10
C ILE A 44 -11.30 10.71 0.76
N ARG A 45 -10.51 9.65 0.64
CA ARG A 45 -9.31 9.40 1.45
C ARG A 45 -8.07 9.57 0.56
N PRO A 46 -7.44 10.76 0.51
CA PRO A 46 -6.33 11.04 -0.40
C PRO A 46 -5.10 10.14 -0.16
N GLU A 47 -4.94 9.58 1.04
CA GLU A 47 -3.87 8.63 1.34
C GLU A 47 -3.90 7.39 0.46
N LYS A 48 -5.09 7.01 -0.04
CA LYS A 48 -5.26 5.82 -0.89
C LYS A 48 -4.49 5.96 -2.22
N ALA A 49 -4.21 7.18 -2.67
CA ALA A 49 -3.40 7.42 -3.87
C ALA A 49 -1.94 6.93 -3.72
N LEU A 50 -1.42 6.87 -2.50
CA LEU A 50 -0.04 6.45 -2.23
C LEU A 50 0.14 4.93 -2.12
N PHE A 51 -0.96 4.20 -2.00
CA PHE A 51 -0.98 2.75 -1.84
C PHE A 51 -0.28 2.04 -3.02
N PRO A 52 -0.62 2.36 -4.29
CA PRO A 52 0.06 1.77 -5.44
C PRO A 52 1.54 2.16 -5.52
N VAL A 53 1.90 3.38 -5.12
CA VAL A 53 3.29 3.88 -5.16
C VAL A 53 4.17 3.09 -4.19
N LEU A 54 3.71 2.94 -2.95
CA LEU A 54 4.47 2.21 -1.92
C LEU A 54 4.54 0.72 -2.21
N GLY A 55 3.45 0.12 -2.70
CA GLY A 55 3.44 -1.28 -3.09
C GLY A 55 4.31 -1.58 -4.31
N LEU A 56 4.41 -0.65 -5.27
CA LEU A 56 5.31 -0.77 -6.42
C LEU A 56 6.79 -0.64 -6.00
N TYR A 57 7.12 0.38 -5.20
CA TYR A 57 8.51 0.69 -4.85
C TYR A 57 9.12 -0.28 -3.82
N LEU A 58 8.33 -0.70 -2.83
CA LEU A 58 8.77 -1.60 -1.75
C LEU A 58 8.34 -3.05 -1.99
N GLY A 59 7.61 -3.31 -3.08
CA GLY A 59 7.13 -4.63 -3.45
C GLY A 59 6.05 -5.18 -2.52
N PRO A 60 5.93 -6.52 -2.42
CA PRO A 60 4.87 -7.16 -1.64
C PRO A 60 4.97 -6.87 -0.13
N SER A 61 6.19 -6.62 0.36
CA SER A 61 6.47 -6.16 1.73
C SER A 61 5.83 -4.79 2.00
N GLY A 62 5.95 -3.86 1.05
CA GLY A 62 5.31 -2.54 1.14
C GLY A 62 3.78 -2.64 1.12
N ALA A 63 3.24 -3.49 0.26
CA ALA A 63 1.80 -3.72 0.17
C ALA A 63 1.21 -4.26 1.50
N LEU A 64 1.91 -5.21 2.15
CA LEU A 64 1.52 -5.69 3.47
C LEU A 64 1.58 -4.59 4.54
N GLY A 65 2.65 -3.78 4.56
CA GLY A 65 2.79 -2.68 5.50
C GLY A 65 1.68 -1.63 5.35
N VAL A 66 1.38 -1.24 4.11
CA VAL A 66 0.27 -0.33 3.76
C VAL A 66 -1.07 -0.90 4.24
N ALA A 67 -1.32 -2.19 3.99
CA ALA A 67 -2.56 -2.84 4.40
C ALA A 67 -2.70 -2.85 5.94
N ILE A 68 -1.63 -3.20 6.67
CA ILE A 68 -1.62 -3.19 8.15
C ILE A 68 -1.83 -1.78 8.69
N GLY A 69 -1.09 -0.79 8.17
CA GLY A 69 -1.25 0.61 8.57
C GLY A 69 -2.67 1.12 8.35
N SER A 70 -3.29 0.75 7.23
CA SER A 70 -4.68 1.11 6.93
C SER A 70 -5.70 0.43 7.85
N LEU A 71 -5.47 -0.84 8.24
CA LEU A 71 -6.35 -1.58 9.14
C LEU A 71 -6.38 -0.94 10.53
N ILE A 72 -5.22 -0.52 11.05
CA ILE A 72 -5.13 0.14 12.36
C ILE A 72 -6.00 1.41 12.36
N ILE A 73 -5.94 2.20 11.29
CA ILE A 73 -6.75 3.43 11.14
C ILE A 73 -8.24 3.09 11.05
N ASP A 74 -8.61 2.11 10.24
CA ASP A 74 -10.01 1.72 10.02
C ASP A 74 -10.68 1.24 11.33
N VAL A 75 -9.93 0.52 12.16
CA VAL A 75 -10.41 0.02 13.46
C VAL A 75 -10.39 1.12 14.53
N SER A 76 -9.28 1.84 14.68
CA SER A 76 -9.09 2.79 15.79
C SER A 76 -9.78 4.13 15.58
N ILE A 77 -9.80 4.64 14.35
CA ILE A 77 -10.25 6.00 14.05
C ILE A 77 -11.62 5.97 13.38
N CYS A 78 -11.76 5.22 12.28
CA CYS A 78 -13.03 5.14 11.57
C CYS A 78 -14.08 4.30 12.30
N LYS A 79 -13.68 3.50 13.30
CA LYS A 79 -14.54 2.60 14.09
C LYS A 79 -15.38 1.68 13.21
N TYR A 80 -14.81 1.21 12.10
CA TYR A 80 -15.50 0.25 11.25
C TYR A 80 -15.70 -1.08 11.97
N SER A 81 -16.81 -1.76 11.66
CA SER A 81 -17.02 -3.14 12.11
C SER A 81 -15.86 -4.01 11.64
N LEU A 82 -15.44 -4.96 12.48
CA LEU A 82 -14.28 -5.82 12.21
C LEU A 82 -14.39 -6.51 10.85
N SER A 83 -15.59 -6.95 10.46
CA SER A 83 -15.84 -7.56 9.15
C SER A 83 -15.53 -6.60 7.99
N ILE A 84 -15.92 -5.33 8.12
CA ILE A 84 -15.69 -4.29 7.09
C ILE A 84 -14.20 -3.94 7.03
N ALA A 85 -13.54 -3.80 8.18
CA ALA A 85 -12.11 -3.54 8.26
C ALA A 85 -11.29 -4.68 7.62
N MET A 86 -11.69 -5.94 7.81
CA MET A 86 -11.02 -7.10 7.22
C MET A 86 -11.15 -7.13 5.69
N VAL A 87 -12.34 -6.81 5.16
CA VAL A 87 -12.56 -6.68 3.71
C VAL A 87 -11.73 -5.53 3.16
N ASN A 88 -11.72 -4.39 3.84
CA ASN A 88 -10.95 -3.22 3.41
C ASN A 88 -9.44 -3.49 3.46
N PHE A 89 -8.95 -4.26 4.44
CA PHE A 89 -7.58 -4.73 4.50
C PHE A 89 -7.19 -5.54 3.25
N CYS A 90 -8.01 -6.52 2.88
CA CYS A 90 -7.78 -7.32 1.67
C CYS A 90 -7.78 -6.43 0.41
N LEU A 91 -8.76 -5.53 0.28
CA LEU A 91 -8.84 -4.61 -0.86
C LEU A 91 -7.62 -3.69 -0.93
N ASN A 92 -7.18 -3.11 0.18
CA ASN A 92 -6.00 -2.25 0.25
C ASN A 92 -4.71 -3.01 -0.09
N PHE A 93 -4.61 -4.27 0.36
CA PHE A 93 -3.50 -5.14 0.01
C PHE A 93 -3.46 -5.43 -1.49
N PHE A 94 -4.58 -5.84 -2.10
CA PHE A 94 -4.61 -6.10 -3.53
C PHE A 94 -4.39 -4.83 -4.35
N TYR A 95 -4.94 -3.70 -3.93
CA TYR A 95 -4.78 -2.42 -4.60
C TYR A 95 -3.33 -1.93 -4.60
N SER A 96 -2.60 -2.11 -3.49
CA SER A 96 -1.17 -1.79 -3.41
C SER A 96 -0.29 -2.82 -4.11
N TYR A 97 -0.69 -4.10 -4.14
CA TYR A 97 0.08 -5.18 -4.78
C TYR A 97 -0.12 -5.26 -6.31
N ALA A 98 -1.29 -4.88 -6.82
CA ALA A 98 -1.62 -4.90 -8.24
C ALA A 98 -0.58 -4.22 -9.15
N PRO A 99 -0.13 -2.97 -8.89
CA PRO A 99 0.85 -2.30 -9.75
C PRO A 99 2.20 -3.01 -9.76
N TYR A 100 2.66 -3.54 -8.62
CA TYR A 100 3.86 -4.37 -8.57
C TYR A 100 3.71 -5.56 -9.52
N LYS A 101 2.63 -6.33 -9.39
CA LYS A 101 2.43 -7.49 -10.24
C LYS A 101 2.32 -7.11 -11.71
N LEU A 102 1.63 -6.03 -12.06
CA LEU A 102 1.54 -5.55 -13.44
C LEU A 102 2.91 -5.20 -14.01
N TRP A 103 3.71 -4.43 -13.27
CA TRP A 103 5.02 -3.96 -13.70
C TRP A 103 5.99 -5.11 -13.99
N TYR A 104 6.01 -6.12 -13.12
CA TYR A 104 6.91 -7.27 -13.25
C TYR A 104 6.37 -8.42 -14.12
N THR A 105 5.06 -8.49 -14.36
CA THR A 105 4.46 -9.53 -15.23
C THR A 105 4.47 -9.13 -16.70
N PHE A 106 4.32 -7.83 -17.02
CA PHE A 106 4.30 -7.37 -18.40
C PHE A 106 5.69 -7.23 -19.05
N ASN A 107 6.77 -7.55 -18.32
CA ASN A 107 8.14 -7.63 -18.84
C ASN A 107 8.54 -6.43 -19.72
N ILE A 108 8.15 -5.21 -19.32
CA ILE A 108 8.39 -3.98 -20.09
C ILE A 108 9.90 -3.61 -20.14
N LYS A 109 10.75 -4.28 -19.35
CA LYS A 109 12.21 -4.33 -19.56
C LYS A 109 12.82 -5.51 -18.82
N ASP A 110 13.85 -6.10 -19.43
CA ASP A 110 14.80 -6.97 -18.77
C ASP A 110 15.40 -6.25 -17.55
N LYS A 111 15.36 -6.94 -16.42
CA LYS A 111 15.93 -6.62 -15.10
C LYS A 111 14.99 -5.92 -14.13
N CYS A 112 15.04 -6.45 -12.92
CA CYS A 112 14.46 -5.96 -11.67
C CYS A 112 14.98 -4.55 -11.30
N GLU A 113 14.79 -3.56 -12.16
CA GLU A 113 15.06 -2.16 -11.86
C GLU A 113 13.80 -1.55 -11.25
N ILE A 114 14.00 -0.89 -10.10
CA ILE A 114 12.99 -0.09 -9.42
C ILE A 114 12.58 1.01 -10.41
N PRO A 115 11.28 1.31 -10.59
CA PRO A 115 10.85 2.34 -11.53
C PRO A 115 11.57 3.67 -11.21
N ASN A 116 12.44 4.07 -12.13
CA ASN A 116 13.31 5.21 -11.94
C ASN A 116 12.60 6.48 -12.42
N LEU A 117 12.12 7.29 -11.48
CA LEU A 117 11.39 8.54 -11.76
C LEU A 117 12.24 9.61 -12.47
N ASN A 118 13.56 9.40 -12.57
CA ASN A 118 14.49 10.37 -13.15
C ASN A 118 14.47 10.43 -14.68
N ASN A 119 13.82 9.48 -15.37
CA ASN A 119 13.86 9.44 -16.83
C ASN A 119 12.51 9.00 -17.41
N ILE A 120 11.87 9.87 -18.21
CA ILE A 120 10.57 9.59 -18.86
C ILE A 120 10.64 8.33 -19.74
N ARG A 121 11.83 8.03 -20.28
CA ARG A 121 12.10 6.85 -21.11
C ARG A 121 12.15 5.52 -20.35
N SER A 122 12.04 5.54 -19.01
CA SER A 122 11.86 4.36 -18.16
C SER A 122 10.39 4.03 -17.89
N ILE A 123 9.48 4.96 -18.19
CA ILE A 123 8.04 4.90 -17.89
C ILE A 123 7.22 4.47 -19.12
N ILE A 124 7.76 4.70 -20.33
CA ILE A 124 7.23 4.29 -21.64
C ILE A 124 8.17 3.23 -22.24
#